data_AF-A0A4Y9QM37-F1
#
_entry.id   AF-A0A4Y9QM37-F1
#
_cell.length_a   1.000
_cell.length_b   1.000
_cell.length_c   1.000
_cell.angle_alpha   90.00
_cell.angle_beta   90.00
_cell.angle_gamma   90.00
#
_symmetry.space_group_name_H-M   'P 1'
#
loop_
_entity.id
_entity.type
_entity.pdbx_description
1 polymer ?
#
loop_
_entity_poly.entity_id
_entity_poly.type
_entity_poly.pdbx_seq_one_letter_code
_entity_poly.pdbx_strand_id
1 'polypeptide(L)' 'MSKRRLYFHLSMILIALLIGGLSLWQSGFWMDGRNKVPNFTAIAVVFLVISQGILLRVGLKEKK' A
#
# COMPACT_ATOMS: atom_id res chain seq x y z
N MET A 1 7.52 16.60 -9.67
CA MET A 1 6.03 16.42 -9.55
C MET A 1 5.26 17.67 -9.14
N SER A 2 4.02 17.85 -9.62
CA SER A 2 3.11 18.90 -9.11
C SER A 2 2.60 18.58 -7.70
N LYS A 3 2.17 19.61 -6.94
CA LYS A 3 1.59 19.42 -5.58
C LYS A 3 0.41 18.45 -5.60
N ARG A 4 -0.47 18.57 -6.61
CA ARG A 4 -1.63 17.68 -6.81
C ARG A 4 -1.22 16.21 -6.96
N ARG A 5 -0.18 15.91 -7.76
CA ARG A 5 0.33 14.53 -7.91
C ARG A 5 0.94 14.02 -6.60
N LEU A 6 1.71 14.85 -5.89
CA LEU A 6 2.29 14.48 -4.60
C LEU A 6 1.20 14.07 -3.60
N TYR A 7 0.17 14.90 -3.43
CA TYR A 7 -0.96 14.59 -2.53
C TYR A 7 -1.70 13.33 -2.98
N PHE A 8 -1.90 13.11 -4.28
CA PHE A 8 -2.53 11.90 -4.78
C PHE A 8 -1.78 10.62 -4.35
N HIS A 9 -0.46 10.58 -4.53
CA HIS A 9 0.36 9.44 -4.11
C HIS A 9 0.34 9.23 -2.59
N LEU A 10 0.41 10.31 -1.80
CA LEU A 10 0.33 10.23 -0.35
C LEU A 10 -1.03 9.70 0.12
N SER A 11 -2.12 10.19 -0.47
CA SER A 11 -3.47 9.70 -0.18
C SER A 11 -3.64 8.23 -0.55
N MET A 12 -3.08 7.79 -1.69
CA MET A 12 -3.09 6.37 -2.06
C MET A 12 -2.35 5.50 -1.05
N ILE A 13 -1.17 5.92 -0.59
CA ILE A 13 -0.41 5.20 0.44
C ILE A 13 -1.24 5.12 1.73
N LEU A 14 -1.85 6.23 2.16
CA LEU A 14 -2.68 6.27 3.36
C LEU A 14 -3.87 5.30 3.27
N ILE A 15 -4.60 5.31 2.16
CA ILE A 15 -5.74 4.40 1.95
C ILE A 15 -5.27 2.94 1.92
N ALA A 16 -4.14 2.66 1.26
CA ALA A 16 -3.61 1.31 1.20
C ALA A 16 -3.21 0.79 2.60
N LEU A 17 -2.56 1.62 3.42
CA LEU A 17 -2.23 1.28 4.80
C LEU A 17 -3.48 1.03 5.65
N LEU A 18 -4.55 1.82 5.47
CA LEU A 18 -5.82 1.58 6.14
C LEU A 18 -6.44 0.23 5.74
N ILE A 19 -6.52 -0.06 4.44
CA ILE A 19 -7.08 -1.33 3.94
C ILE A 19 -6.25 -2.53 4.40
N GLY A 20 -4.92 -2.45 4.28
CA GLY A 20 -4.03 -3.53 4.70
C GLY A 20 -4.05 -3.74 6.20
N GLY A 21 -4.04 -2.67 6.98
CA GLY A 21 -4.14 -2.73 8.44
C GLY A 21 -5.47 -3.32 8.91
N LEU A 22 -6.60 -2.88 8.33
CA LEU A 22 -7.91 -3.46 8.62
C LEU A 22 -7.99 -4.93 8.22
N SER A 23 -7.42 -5.30 7.07
CA SER A 23 -7.40 -6.70 6.62
C SER A 23 -6.57 -7.58 7.56
N LEU A 24 -5.41 -7.11 8.02
CA LEU A 24 -4.59 -7.82 9.00
C LEU A 24 -5.27 -7.90 10.37
N TRP A 25 -5.95 -6.84 10.79
CA TRP A 25 -6.72 -6.80 12.04
C TRP A 25 -7.86 -7.81 12.03
N GLN A 26 -8.61 -7.89 10.93
CA GLN A 26 -9.78 -8.75 10.82
C GLN A 26 -9.43 -10.22 10.55
N SER A 27 -8.42 -10.49 9.74
CA SER A 27 -8.14 -11.84 9.22
C SER A 27 -6.76 -12.37 9.55
N GLY A 28 -5.93 -11.60 10.26
CA GLY A 28 -4.54 -11.94 10.50
C GLY A 28 -3.70 -11.94 9.23
N PHE A 29 -2.42 -12.31 9.37
CA PHE A 29 -1.52 -12.53 8.24
C PHE A 29 -1.80 -13.85 7.51
N TRP A 30 -2.24 -14.85 8.28
CA TRP A 30 -2.72 -16.13 7.78
C TRP A 30 -4.21 -16.22 8.05
N MET A 31 -5.02 -16.35 7.00
CA MET A 31 -6.46 -16.44 7.16
C MET A 31 -6.83 -17.81 7.73
N ASP A 32 -7.61 -17.80 8.81
CA ASP A 32 -8.07 -19.03 9.47
C ASP A 32 -9.14 -19.74 8.62
N GLY A 33 -8.98 -21.06 8.44
CA GLY A 33 -9.84 -21.91 7.62
C GLY A 33 -9.24 -23.30 7.38
N ARG A 34 -9.96 -24.19 6.67
CA ARG A 34 -9.48 -25.56 6.34
C ARG A 34 -8.14 -25.57 5.60
N ASN A 35 -7.90 -24.54 4.78
CA ASN A 35 -6.61 -24.28 4.16
C ASN A 35 -6.13 -22.92 4.67
N LYS A 36 -5.08 -22.94 5.50
CA LYS A 36 -4.43 -21.73 6.00
C LYS A 36 -3.73 -21.04 4.83
N VAL A 37 -4.35 -19.99 4.30
CA VAL A 37 -3.83 -19.24 3.15
C VAL A 37 -3.28 -17.87 3.57
N PRO A 38 -2.30 -17.33 2.85
CA PRO A 38 -1.81 -15.97 3.12
C PRO A 38 -2.90 -14.93 2.91
N ASN A 39 -2.84 -13.84 3.67
CA ASN A 39 -3.68 -12.67 3.44
C ASN A 39 -3.20 -11.92 2.18
N PHE A 40 -3.75 -12.32 1.02
CA PHE A 40 -3.40 -11.72 -0.26
C PHE A 40 -3.71 -10.22 -0.34
N THR A 41 -4.71 -9.73 0.41
CA THR A 41 -5.02 -8.30 0.50
C THR A 41 -3.86 -7.54 1.14
N ALA A 42 -3.34 -8.03 2.27
CA ALA A 42 -2.19 -7.43 2.93
C ALA A 42 -0.95 -7.45 2.01
N ILE A 43 -0.72 -8.56 1.30
CA ILE A 43 0.38 -8.69 0.34
C ILE A 43 0.25 -7.68 -0.81
N ALA A 44 -0.93 -7.57 -1.42
CA ALA A 44 -1.19 -6.63 -2.50
C ALA A 44 -0.99 -5.17 -2.06
N VAL A 45 -1.42 -4.83 -0.83
CA VAL A 45 -1.21 -3.52 -0.23
C VAL A 45 0.27 -3.19 -0.10
N VAL A 46 1.12 -4.15 0.32
CA VAL A 46 2.57 -3.93 0.42
C VAL A 46 3.17 -3.58 -0.94
N PHE A 47 2.83 -4.33 -1.99
CA PHE A 47 3.30 -4.02 -3.35
C PHE A 47 2.81 -2.65 -3.84
N LEU A 48 1.57 -2.29 -3.53
CA LEU A 48 1.02 -0.98 -3.87
C LEU A 48 1.81 0.14 -3.17
N VAL A 49 2.04 0.04 -1.86
CA VAL A 49 2.81 1.04 -1.10
C VAL A 49 4.23 1.18 -1.64
N ILE A 50 4.91 0.07 -1.95
CA ILE A 50 6.24 0.09 -2.58
C ILE A 50 6.20 0.82 -3.93
N SER A 51 5.24 0.48 -4.80
CA SER A 51 5.07 1.10 -6.11
C SER A 51 4.87 2.62 -6.02
N GLN A 52 3.99 3.07 -5.12
CA GLN A 52 3.76 4.50 -4.89
C GLN A 52 5.03 5.19 -4.33
N GLY A 53 5.76 4.53 -3.44
CA GLY A 53 7.03 5.02 -2.91
C GLY A 53 8.11 5.19 -3.99
N ILE A 54 8.22 4.26 -4.92
CA ILE A 54 9.15 4.37 -6.07
C ILE A 54 8.75 5.54 -6.97
N LEU A 55 7.47 5.66 -7.34
CA LEU A 55 6.96 6.75 -8.18
C LEU A 55 7.19 8.13 -7.53
N LEU A 56 6.98 8.23 -6.21
CA LEU A 56 7.31 9.43 -5.45
C LEU A 56 8.80 9.76 -5.50
N ARG A 57 9.67 8.77 -5.26
CA ARG A 57 11.13 8.96 -5.28
C ARG A 57 11.62 9.44 -6.65
N VAL A 58 11.13 8.85 -7.74
CA VAL A 58 11.45 9.28 -9.11
C VAL A 58 10.95 10.70 -9.36
N GLY A 59 9.66 10.96 -9.09
CA GLY A 59 9.05 12.27 -9.35
C GLY A 59 9.58 13.43 -8.49
N LEU A 60 10.24 13.13 -7.37
CA LEU A 60 10.98 14.08 -6.54
C LEU A 60 12.40 14.32 -7.06
N LYS A 61 13.10 13.27 -7.53
CA LYS A 61 14.42 13.39 -8.17
C LYS A 61 14.38 14.25 -9.44
N GLU A 62 13.35 14.11 -10.27
CA GLU A 62 13.18 14.94 -11.48
C GLU A 62 12.91 16.42 -11.19
N LYS A 63 12.58 16.77 -9.94
CA LYS A 63 12.30 18.14 -9.52
C LYS A 63 13.49 18.82 -8.83
N LYS A 64 14.57 18.08 -8.60
CA LYS A 64 15.80 18.53 -7.96
C LYS A 64 16.85 18.77 -9.04
#